data_AF-A0A4R4YH18-F1
#
_entry.id   AF-A0A4R4YH18-F1
#
_cell.length_a   1.000
_cell.length_b   1.000
_cell.length_c   1.000
_cell.angle_alpha   90.00
_cell.angle_beta   90.00
_cell.angle_gamma   90.00
#
_symmetry.space_group_name_H-M   'P 1'
#
loop_
_entity.id
_entity.type
_entity.pdbx_description
1 polymer ?
#
loop_
_entity_poly.entity_id
_entity_poly.type
_entity_poly.pdbx_seq_one_letter_code
_entity_poly.pdbx_strand_id
1 'polypeptide(L)' 'MNAETTWRKSSYSANAGTCVELASSLDRIRDSKNPSGPTLRVDVVGFVRAVKNGRFDR' A
#
# COMPACT_ATOMS: atom_id res chain seq x y z
N MET A 1 -0.29 -16.27 -18.93
CA MET A 1 0.30 -14.92 -18.91
C MET A 1 0.11 -14.38 -17.51
N ASN A 2 1.18 -14.33 -16.72
CA ASN A 2 1.10 -13.83 -15.35
C ASN A 2 0.85 -12.33 -15.45
N ALA A 3 -0.31 -11.86 -14.99
CA ALA A 3 -0.54 -10.43 -14.85
C ALA A 3 0.38 -9.93 -13.74
N GLU A 4 1.58 -9.49 -14.13
CA GLU A 4 2.53 -8.81 -13.25
C GLU A 4 1.79 -7.64 -12.59
N THR A 5 1.68 -7.69 -11.26
CA THR A 5 1.06 -6.59 -10.51
C THR A 5 2.03 -5.42 -10.52
N THR A 6 1.65 -4.31 -11.15
CA THR A 6 2.47 -3.09 -11.14
C THR A 6 2.35 -2.41 -9.79
N TRP A 7 3.50 -2.14 -9.15
CA TRP A 7 3.56 -1.49 -7.84
C TRP A 7 4.03 -0.03 -7.97
N ARG A 8 3.34 0.87 -7.26
CA ARG A 8 3.71 2.28 -7.16
C ARG A 8 4.20 2.59 -5.75
N LYS A 9 5.44 3.06 -5.66
CA LYS A 9 6.06 3.53 -4.41
C LYS A 9 5.51 4.89 -4.00
N SER A 10 5.30 5.09 -2.70
CA SER A 10 4.91 6.38 -2.14
C SER A 10 6.00 7.45 -2.36
N SER A 11 5.59 8.68 -2.68
CA SER A 11 6.50 9.83 -2.78
C SER A 11 7.03 10.30 -1.41
N TYR A 12 6.34 9.93 -0.32
CA TYR A 12 6.78 10.24 1.05
C TYR A 12 7.90 9.29 1.54
N SER A 13 8.29 8.33 0.72
CA SER A 13 9.30 7.32 1.04
C SER A 13 10.74 7.73 0.71
N ALA A 14 10.98 9.00 0.36
CA ALA A 14 12.28 9.44 -0.15
C ALA A 14 13.46 9.27 0.83
N ASN A 15 13.25 9.39 2.16
CA ASN A 15 14.38 9.52 3.11
C ASN A 15 14.27 8.75 4.44
N ALA A 16 13.19 8.01 4.73
CA ALA A 16 12.94 7.46 6.07
C ALA A 16 12.97 5.92 6.18
N GLY A 17 13.32 5.22 5.10
CA GLY A 17 13.46 3.77 5.08
C GLY A 17 12.14 2.99 5.14
N THR A 18 11.08 3.44 5.81
CA THR A 18 9.76 2.81 5.85
C THR A 18 8.95 3.13 4.58
N CYS A 19 9.14 2.28 3.56
CA CYS A 19 8.54 2.45 2.24
C CYS A 19 7.27 1.59 2.09
N VAL A 20 6.18 2.20 1.64
CA VAL A 20 4.92 1.53 1.29
C VAL A 20 4.70 1.59 -0.22
N GLU A 21 4.21 0.49 -0.77
CA GLU A 21 3.84 0.34 -2.18
C GLU A 21 2.38 -0.07 -2.33
N LEU A 22 1.72 0.52 -3.32
CA LEU A 22 0.34 0.19 -3.70
C LEU A 22 0.33 -0.53 -5.04
N ALA A 23 -0.50 -1.56 -5.16
CA ALA A 23 -0.80 -2.15 -6.47
C ALA A 23 -1.56 -1.13 -7.33
N SER A 24 -1.32 -1.13 -8.64
CA SER A 24 -2.01 -0.24 -9.60
C SER A 24 -3.54 -0.44 -9.61
N SER A 25 -4.00 -1.65 -9.27
CA SER A 25 -5.40 -2.01 -9.05
C SER A 25 -6.03 -1.42 -7.78
N LEU A 26 -5.23 -0.81 -6.89
CA LEU A 26 -5.65 -0.26 -5.60
C LEU A 26 -6.37 -1.27 -4.69
N ASP A 27 -6.04 -2.56 -4.83
CA ASP A 27 -6.58 -3.67 -4.01
C ASP A 27 -5.57 -4.20 -2.98
N ARG A 28 -4.31 -3.71 -3.01
CA ARG A 28 -3.21 -4.22 -2.19
C ARG A 28 -2.21 -3.18 -1.76
N ILE A 29 -1.67 -3.39 -0.56
CA ILE A 29 -0.57 -2.64 0.04
C ILE A 29 0.53 -3.63 0.41
N ARG A 30 1.80 -3.27 0.18
CA ARG A 30 2.96 -4.04 0.66
C ARG A 30 4.06 -3.15 1.23
N ASP A 31 4.92 -3.76 2.03
CA ASP A 31 6.19 -3.16 2.44
C ASP A 31 7.20 -3.27 1.30
N SER A 32 7.75 -2.13 0.85
CA SER A 32 8.75 -2.14 -0.22
C SER A 32 10.08 -2.78 0.23
N LYS A 33 10.33 -2.90 1.54
CA LYS A 33 11.52 -3.60 2.08
C LYS A 33 11.42 -5.11 1.95
N ASN A 34 10.21 -5.65 1.85
CA ASN A 34 9.97 -7.08 1.73
C ASN A 34 9.02 -7.38 0.55
N PRO A 35 9.47 -7.19 -0.71
CA PRO A 35 8.60 -7.33 -1.88
C PRO A 35 8.01 -8.74 -2.08
N SER A 36 8.71 -9.77 -1.57
CA SER A 36 8.29 -11.17 -1.57
C SER A 36 7.50 -11.57 -0.31
N GLY A 37 7.35 -10.64 0.63
CA GLY A 37 6.56 -10.82 1.84
C GLY A 37 5.05 -10.79 1.61
N PRO A 38 4.26 -10.94 2.68
CA PRO A 38 2.81 -10.86 2.61
C PRO A 38 2.34 -9.47 2.16
N THR A 39 1.20 -9.44 1.48
CA THR A 39 0.53 -8.20 1.07
C THR A 39 -0.79 -8.06 1.82
N LEU A 40 -1.14 -6.83 2.22
CA LEU A 40 -2.46 -6.52 2.77
C LEU A 40 -3.42 -6.33 1.61
N ARG A 41 -4.43 -7.20 1.49
CA ARG A 41 -5.54 -7.05 0.53
C ARG A 41 -6.65 -6.20 1.14
N VAL A 42 -6.98 -5.09 0.50
CA VAL A 42 -7.98 -4.13 0.98
C VAL A 42 -8.41 -3.22 -0.18
N ASP A 43 -9.63 -2.70 -0.15
CA ASP A 43 -9.98 -1.51 -0.94
C ASP A 43 -9.16 -0.33 -0.41
N VAL A 44 -8.08 0.03 -1.12
CA VAL A 44 -7.15 1.07 -0.69
C VAL A 44 -7.86 2.43 -0.63
N VAL A 45 -8.81 2.70 -1.52
CA VAL A 45 -9.55 3.96 -1.54
C VAL A 45 -10.43 4.07 -0.31
N GLY A 46 -11.22 3.03 -0.03
CA GLY A 46 -12.06 2.94 1.17
C GLY A 46 -11.24 3.00 2.45
N PHE A 47 -10.10 2.30 2.50
CA PHE A 47 -9.19 2.30 3.64
C PHE A 47 -8.64 3.69 3.94
N VAL A 48 -8.11 4.40 2.94
CA VAL A 48 -7.58 5.76 3.14
C VAL A 48 -8.67 6.72 3.59
N ARG A 49 -9.89 6.61 3.05
CA ARG A 49 -11.04 7.42 3.52
C ARG A 49 -11.36 7.14 4.98
N ALA A 50 -11.39 5.86 5.37
CA ALA A 50 -11.65 5.47 6.75
C ALA A 50 -10.58 6.00 7.71
N VAL A 51 -9.29 5.92 7.35
CA VAL A 51 -8.19 6.52 8.12
C VAL A 51 -8.37 8.03 8.27
N LYS A 52 -8.65 8.74 7.16
CA LYS A 52 -8.87 10.20 7.19
C LYS A 52 -10.05 10.62 8.06
N ASN A 53 -11.05 9.76 8.20
CA ASN A 53 -12.22 9.99 9.05
C ASN A 53 -11.99 9.57 10.52
N GLY A 54 -10.76 9.23 10.90
CA GLY A 54 -10.38 8.86 12.27
C GLY A 54 -10.95 7.53 12.75
N ARG A 55 -11.37 6.64 11.83
CA ARG A 55 -11.94 5.33 12.20
C ARG A 55 -10.98 4.48 13.05
N PHE A 56 -9.68 4.71 12.93
CA PHE A 56 -8.64 3.89 13.52
C PHE A 56 -7.80 4.62 14.59
N ASP A 57 -8.22 5.80 15.05
CA ASP A 57 -7.45 6.65 15.98
C ASP A 57 -7.58 6.24 17.46
N ARG A 58 -7.98 5.00 17.74
CA ARG A 58 -8.30 4.53 19.10
C ARG A 58 -7.07 4.11 19.89
#